data_AF-A0A086TF59-F1
#
_entry.id   AF-A0A086TF59-F1
#
_cell.length_a   1.000
_cell.length_b   1.000
_cell.length_c   1.000
_cell.angle_alpha   90.00
_cell.angle_beta   90.00
_cell.angle_gamma   90.00
#
_symmetry.space_group_name_H-M   'P 1'
#
loop_
_entity.id
_entity.type
_entity.pdbx_description
1 polymer ?
#
loop_
_entity_poly.entity_id
_entity_poly.type
_entity_poly.pdbx_seq_one_letter_code
_entity_poly.pdbx_strand_id
1 'polypeptide(L)'
;MAPVQLESQINYSAVALAAGHVLAAILLTAGVGRSLYRSYRALGPAQETRERRAQRSHHVPVFASLALISLCTAVYASAQHAILSYKRWANAHAVQLPARLYGDNGILPLGENSIDVFPGLWLSDTPFHLDTVEILAERARRLWWGQQIELSLIPWNLFLAIEGRRRNMPLLWCYPLLGQLVSLSYAQNLFFLALLLTPSPLPSTDAGGLPMSRYIRIRDAIFRPKPSTWTPHTSLYLLTLALAYVPHWATTRVVNTPHLKAVVLASRGLAMAPLLLHYVIPASWGSTHTKPHETYRVYTRLFKMISLASFVLHGKATLEGLAHSAPDAYYHRHSQYLPFDMESRSAWERTTSGFGRILAATADHPVVSGAGCDVLLSALSLGLWAAVRATDFQDFLACTVPGQVRSHADGSEAEQDGHKSTPTVARRRDGLRSGGKYKIDRDSSEEAYEPTPAVAASVTEGDVLPEAGDYDWESTALVWGMTILGGLGTGSAGVLGGECIAR
;
A
#
# COMPACT_ATOMS: atom_id res chain seq x y z
N MET A 1 -33.37 -18.90 33.87
CA MET A 1 -32.34 -19.89 33.49
C MET A 1 -31.29 -19.88 34.58
N ALA A 2 -30.87 -21.05 35.08
CA ALA A 2 -29.82 -21.12 36.09
C ALA A 2 -28.48 -20.67 35.45
N PRO A 3 -27.63 -19.92 36.18
CA PRO A 3 -26.33 -19.48 35.66
C PRO A 3 -25.46 -20.71 35.39
N VAL A 4 -25.02 -20.88 34.15
CA VAL A 4 -24.00 -21.86 33.79
C VAL A 4 -22.69 -21.39 34.43
N GLN A 5 -22.06 -22.24 35.24
CA GLN A 5 -20.76 -21.90 35.80
C GLN A 5 -19.73 -21.84 34.65
N LEU A 6 -19.11 -20.67 34.46
CA LEU A 6 -18.01 -20.51 33.51
C LEU A 6 -16.74 -21.18 34.08
N GLU A 7 -16.62 -22.49 33.91
CA GLU A 7 -15.43 -23.28 34.28
C GLU A 7 -14.33 -23.26 33.19
N SER A 8 -14.22 -22.17 32.41
CA SER A 8 -13.16 -22.00 31.42
C SER A 8 -11.92 -21.36 32.06
N GLN A 9 -10.77 -22.06 31.97
CA GLN A 9 -9.48 -21.52 32.39
C GLN A 9 -8.99 -20.48 31.38
N ILE A 10 -8.56 -19.31 31.88
CA ILE A 10 -8.04 -18.24 31.03
C ILE A 10 -6.73 -18.70 30.38
N ASN A 11 -6.73 -18.72 29.04
CA ASN A 11 -5.52 -18.94 28.25
C ASN A 11 -4.77 -17.61 28.07
N TYR A 12 -3.86 -17.33 28.99
CA TYR A 12 -3.04 -16.11 28.97
C TYR A 12 -2.25 -15.92 27.67
N SER A 13 -1.94 -16.97 26.92
CA SER A 13 -1.22 -16.84 25.64
C SER A 13 -2.05 -16.13 24.57
N ALA A 14 -3.35 -16.41 24.51
CA ALA A 14 -4.27 -15.80 23.54
C ALA A 14 -4.51 -14.32 23.88
N VAL A 15 -4.71 -14.02 25.18
CA VAL A 15 -4.82 -12.66 25.68
C VAL A 15 -3.54 -11.86 25.41
N ALA A 16 -2.37 -12.45 25.69
CA ALA A 16 -1.08 -11.82 25.42
C ALA A 16 -0.84 -11.58 23.92
N LEU A 17 -1.31 -12.47 23.04
CA LEU A 17 -1.22 -12.30 21.60
C LEU A 17 -2.08 -11.13 21.10
N ALA A 18 -3.32 -11.01 21.58
CA ALA A 18 -4.20 -9.89 21.24
C ALA A 18 -3.67 -8.55 21.78
N ALA A 19 -3.25 -8.51 23.05
CA ALA A 19 -2.63 -7.33 23.63
C ALA A 19 -1.31 -6.97 22.92
N GLY A 20 -0.50 -7.97 22.60
CA GLY A 20 0.75 -7.83 21.86
C GLY A 20 0.55 -7.29 20.45
N HIS A 21 -0.51 -7.69 19.76
CA HIS A 21 -0.90 -7.13 18.46
C HIS A 21 -1.17 -5.62 18.54
N VAL A 22 -2.03 -5.20 19.47
CA VAL A 22 -2.38 -3.78 19.66
C VAL A 22 -1.15 -2.97 20.07
N LEU A 23 -0.37 -3.49 21.02
CA LEU A 23 0.85 -2.85 21.47
C LEU A 23 1.88 -2.72 20.33
N ALA A 24 2.06 -3.78 19.53
CA ALA A 24 2.96 -3.75 18.38
C ALA A 24 2.52 -2.70 17.36
N ALA A 25 1.23 -2.63 17.02
CA ALA A 25 0.71 -1.60 16.12
C ALA A 25 1.02 -0.18 16.64
N ILE A 26 0.76 0.10 17.92
CA ILE A 26 1.05 1.40 18.54
C ILE A 26 2.54 1.72 18.51
N LEU A 27 3.39 0.78 18.91
CA LEU A 27 4.85 0.98 18.96
C LEU A 27 5.45 1.18 17.57
N LEU A 28 4.99 0.41 16.57
CA LEU A 28 5.44 0.55 15.18
C LEU A 28 5.00 1.90 14.60
N THR A 29 3.75 2.30 14.83
CA THR A 29 3.24 3.62 14.43
C THR A 29 4.03 4.74 15.08
N ALA A 30 4.32 4.66 16.39
CA ALA A 30 5.15 5.65 17.08
C ALA A 30 6.59 5.68 16.53
N GLY A 31 7.15 4.51 16.21
CA GLY A 31 8.47 4.37 15.59
C GLY A 31 8.54 5.02 14.20
N VAL A 32 7.56 4.75 13.34
CA VAL A 32 7.43 5.37 12.01
C VAL A 32 7.20 6.87 12.12
N GLY A 33 6.29 7.31 12.99
CA GLY A 33 6.02 8.74 13.21
C GLY A 33 7.26 9.50 13.69
N ARG A 34 8.03 8.93 14.61
CA ARG A 34 9.32 9.50 15.05
C ARG A 34 10.35 9.53 13.92
N SER A 35 10.37 8.50 13.07
CA SER A 35 11.24 8.45 11.88
C SER A 35 10.88 9.57 10.89
N LEU A 36 9.61 9.69 10.52
CA LEU A 36 9.10 10.73 9.64
C LEU A 36 9.41 12.14 10.16
N TYR A 37 9.21 12.36 11.47
CA TYR A 37 9.53 13.63 12.11
C TYR A 37 11.02 13.98 12.03
N ARG A 38 11.89 12.98 12.18
CA ARG A 38 13.34 13.16 12.04
C ARG A 38 13.72 13.44 10.59
N SER A 39 13.16 12.71 9.64
CA SER A 39 13.39 12.96 8.20
C SER A 39 12.98 14.38 7.83
N TYR A 40 11.82 14.84 8.31
CA TYR A 40 11.37 16.22 8.13
C TYR A 40 12.36 17.25 8.71
N ARG A 41 12.91 17.01 9.91
CA ARG A 41 13.92 17.90 10.52
C ARG A 41 15.30 17.82 9.86
N ALA A 42 15.60 16.73 9.17
CA ALA A 42 16.91 16.48 8.55
C ALA A 42 16.96 16.90 7.07
N LEU A 43 15.91 17.55 6.56
CA LEU A 43 15.92 18.10 5.20
C LEU A 43 17.03 19.14 5.06
N GLY A 44 17.92 18.95 4.09
CA GLY A 44 19.01 19.87 3.81
C GLY A 44 18.54 21.16 3.12
N PRO A 45 19.41 22.19 3.02
CA PRO A 45 19.07 23.48 2.42
C PRO A 45 18.63 23.38 0.94
N ALA A 46 19.13 22.40 0.20
CA ALA A 46 18.68 22.12 -1.17
C ALA A 46 17.20 21.70 -1.28
N GLN A 47 16.60 21.28 -0.17
CA GLN A 47 15.17 20.93 -0.07
C GLN A 47 14.32 22.07 0.49
N GLU A 48 14.93 23.19 0.87
CA GLU A 48 14.26 24.39 1.39
C GLU A 48 13.91 25.42 0.30
N THR A 49 14.09 25.07 -0.98
CA THR A 49 13.65 25.94 -2.07
C THR A 49 12.15 26.22 -1.98
N ARG A 50 11.75 27.45 -2.37
CA ARG A 50 10.37 27.93 -2.23
C ARG A 50 9.35 26.98 -2.87
N GLU A 51 9.69 26.46 -4.05
CA GLU A 51 8.86 25.50 -4.81
C GLU A 51 8.70 24.16 -4.09
N ARG A 52 9.81 23.53 -3.66
CA ARG A 52 9.78 22.24 -2.95
C ARG A 52 9.08 22.33 -1.61
N ARG A 53 9.22 23.47 -0.91
CA ARG A 53 8.49 23.75 0.32
C ARG A 53 6.99 23.89 0.07
N ALA A 54 6.60 24.60 -0.98
CA ALA A 54 5.19 24.74 -1.35
C ALA A 54 4.55 23.39 -1.70
N GLN A 55 5.19 22.58 -2.55
CA GLN A 55 4.74 21.24 -2.91
C GLN A 55 4.56 20.33 -1.69
N ARG A 56 5.58 20.27 -0.82
CA ARG A 56 5.51 19.47 0.41
C ARG A 56 4.40 19.94 1.34
N SER A 57 4.19 21.25 1.46
CA SER A 57 3.12 21.83 2.29
C SER A 57 1.73 21.46 1.78
N HIS A 58 1.58 21.17 0.49
CA HIS A 58 0.32 20.75 -0.10
C HIS A 58 0.12 19.22 0.01
N HIS A 59 1.13 18.42 -0.31
CA HIS A 59 0.98 16.95 -0.39
C HIS A 59 1.06 16.24 0.96
N VAL A 60 1.88 16.71 1.90
CA VAL A 60 2.01 16.07 3.22
C VAL A 60 0.67 16.04 3.97
N PRO A 61 -0.12 17.13 4.04
CA PRO A 61 -1.44 17.09 4.66
C PRO A 61 -2.40 16.09 3.99
N VAL A 62 -2.36 15.96 2.67
CA VAL A 62 -3.22 15.03 1.92
C VAL A 62 -2.93 13.59 2.36
N PHE A 63 -1.69 13.12 2.25
CA PHE A 63 -1.35 11.74 2.63
C PHE A 63 -1.44 11.51 4.15
N ALA A 64 -1.20 12.53 4.99
CA ALA A 64 -1.43 12.44 6.43
C ALA A 64 -2.92 12.29 6.78
N SER A 65 -3.80 13.02 6.08
CA SER A 65 -5.25 12.89 6.26
C SER A 65 -5.76 11.53 5.78
N LEU A 66 -5.26 11.02 4.65
CA LEU A 66 -5.57 9.68 4.17
C LEU A 66 -5.08 8.59 5.13
N ALA A 67 -3.88 8.73 5.69
CA ALA A 67 -3.38 7.83 6.73
C ALA A 67 -4.28 7.87 7.98
N LEU A 68 -4.69 9.06 8.44
CA LEU A 68 -5.58 9.19 9.58
C LEU A 68 -6.96 8.55 9.32
N ILE A 69 -7.55 8.82 8.16
CA ILE A 69 -8.84 8.21 7.74
C ILE A 69 -8.69 6.69 7.71
N SER A 70 -7.63 6.17 7.08
CA SER A 70 -7.35 4.74 6.99
C SER A 70 -7.22 4.09 8.38
N LEU A 71 -6.52 4.74 9.31
CA LEU A 71 -6.39 4.28 10.70
C LEU A 71 -7.74 4.29 11.41
N CYS A 72 -8.50 5.38 11.31
CA CYS A 72 -9.83 5.50 11.92
C CYS A 72 -10.77 4.41 11.41
N THR A 73 -10.78 4.15 10.10
CA THR A 73 -11.59 3.10 9.48
C THR A 73 -11.16 1.71 9.94
N ALA A 74 -9.86 1.43 10.01
CA ALA A 74 -9.34 0.14 10.49
C ALA A 74 -9.70 -0.11 11.97
N VAL A 75 -9.53 0.92 12.81
CA VAL A 75 -9.92 0.86 14.24
C VAL A 75 -11.42 0.67 14.39
N TYR A 76 -12.23 1.40 13.61
CA TYR A 76 -13.68 1.27 13.62
C TYR A 76 -14.13 -0.14 13.23
N ALA A 77 -13.64 -0.67 12.11
CA ALA A 77 -13.98 -2.03 11.65
C ALA A 77 -13.55 -3.10 12.66
N SER A 78 -12.34 -2.97 13.23
CA SER A 78 -11.82 -3.87 14.25
C SER A 78 -12.66 -3.83 15.54
N ALA A 79 -13.06 -2.64 15.98
CA ALA A 79 -13.93 -2.46 17.15
C ALA A 79 -15.32 -3.06 16.91
N GLN A 80 -15.92 -2.84 15.73
CA GLN A 80 -17.21 -3.45 15.39
C GLN A 80 -17.13 -4.97 15.34
N HIS A 81 -16.04 -5.53 14.81
CA HIS A 81 -15.82 -6.97 14.82
C HIS A 81 -15.64 -7.50 16.25
N ALA A 82 -14.83 -6.85 17.09
CA ALA A 82 -14.66 -7.21 18.49
C ALA A 82 -15.98 -7.20 19.26
N ILE A 83 -16.80 -6.17 19.08
CA ILE A 83 -18.13 -6.07 19.70
C ILE A 83 -19.03 -7.23 19.24
N LEU A 84 -19.06 -7.52 17.94
CA LEU A 84 -19.87 -8.60 17.38
C LEU A 84 -19.40 -9.98 17.87
N SER A 85 -18.10 -10.20 17.90
CA SER A 85 -17.46 -11.43 18.38
C SER A 85 -17.76 -11.67 19.86
N TYR A 86 -17.59 -10.64 20.70
CA TYR A 86 -17.94 -10.73 22.12
C TYR A 86 -19.42 -11.02 22.34
N LYS A 87 -20.32 -10.36 21.59
CA LYS A 87 -21.77 -10.63 21.66
C LYS A 87 -22.12 -12.08 21.35
N ARG A 88 -21.50 -12.66 20.32
CA ARG A 88 -21.71 -14.07 19.97
C ARG A 88 -21.20 -15.00 21.07
N TRP A 89 -19.99 -14.75 21.59
CA TRP A 89 -19.41 -15.52 22.68
C TRP A 89 -20.28 -15.44 23.95
N ALA A 90 -20.71 -14.23 24.34
CA ALA A 90 -21.55 -14.02 25.52
C ALA A 90 -22.90 -14.74 25.40
N ASN A 91 -23.55 -14.67 24.23
CA ASN A 91 -24.80 -15.38 23.97
C ASN A 91 -24.64 -16.91 24.08
N ALA A 92 -23.52 -17.46 23.58
CA ALA A 92 -23.25 -18.89 23.65
C ALA A 92 -23.03 -19.38 25.10
N HIS A 93 -22.49 -18.53 25.97
CA HIS A 93 -22.22 -18.81 27.38
C HIS A 93 -23.32 -18.31 28.32
N ALA A 94 -24.45 -17.84 27.79
CA ALA A 94 -25.56 -17.25 28.54
C ALA A 94 -25.14 -16.09 29.48
N VAL A 95 -24.09 -15.35 29.10
CA VAL A 95 -23.59 -14.17 29.82
C VAL A 95 -24.45 -12.95 29.43
N GLN A 96 -24.87 -12.18 30.43
CA GLN A 96 -25.66 -10.96 30.19
C GLN A 96 -24.80 -9.89 29.50
N LEU A 97 -25.37 -9.27 28.48
CA LEU A 97 -24.71 -8.18 27.76
C LEU A 97 -24.94 -6.84 28.46
N PRO A 98 -23.90 -6.01 28.61
CA PRO A 98 -24.08 -4.66 29.14
C PRO A 98 -24.97 -3.85 28.20
N ALA A 99 -26.04 -3.28 28.75
CA ALA A 99 -27.00 -2.49 28.00
C ALA A 99 -26.53 -1.04 27.77
N ARG A 100 -25.58 -0.58 28.60
CA ARG A 100 -25.09 0.81 28.60
C ARG A 100 -23.56 0.85 28.82
N LEU A 101 -22.95 1.99 28.52
CA LEU A 101 -21.54 2.24 28.80
C LEU A 101 -21.31 2.61 30.27
N TYR A 102 -22.27 3.32 30.88
CA TYR A 102 -22.25 3.81 32.27
C TYR A 102 -23.58 3.55 32.97
N GLY A 103 -23.56 3.50 34.31
CA GLY A 103 -24.72 3.32 35.19
C GLY A 103 -25.04 1.85 35.50
N ASP A 104 -26.22 1.58 36.07
CA ASP A 104 -26.70 0.21 36.29
C ASP A 104 -26.70 -0.56 34.96
N ASN A 105 -26.14 -1.78 34.96
CA ASN A 105 -25.91 -2.59 33.75
C ASN A 105 -24.90 -2.00 32.75
N GLY A 106 -24.00 -1.14 33.24
CA GLY A 106 -22.91 -0.52 32.50
C GLY A 106 -21.60 -1.33 32.48
N ILE A 107 -20.70 -1.02 31.52
CA ILE A 107 -19.34 -1.60 31.42
C ILE A 107 -18.40 -1.04 32.49
N LEU A 108 -18.55 0.25 32.83
CA LEU A 108 -17.67 0.92 33.78
C LEU A 108 -18.21 0.79 35.22
N PRO A 109 -17.41 0.27 36.17
CA PRO A 109 -17.85 0.01 37.53
C PRO A 109 -17.90 1.30 38.34
N LEU A 110 -19.02 2.02 38.26
CA LEU A 110 -19.32 3.16 39.12
C LEU A 110 -20.44 2.90 40.14
N GLY A 111 -21.01 1.69 40.19
CA GLY A 111 -22.07 1.31 41.13
C GLY A 111 -22.11 -0.20 41.42
N GLU A 112 -22.92 -0.60 42.42
CA GLU A 112 -23.05 -2.00 42.88
C GLU A 112 -23.67 -2.96 41.83
N ASN A 113 -24.25 -2.44 40.75
CA ASN A 113 -24.91 -3.22 39.69
C ASN A 113 -24.18 -3.15 38.32
N SER A 114 -22.85 -3.05 38.30
CA SER A 114 -22.10 -3.18 37.03
C SER A 114 -22.13 -4.63 36.55
N ILE A 115 -22.35 -4.84 35.25
CA ILE A 115 -22.28 -6.19 34.66
C ILE A 115 -20.81 -6.54 34.46
N ASP A 116 -20.40 -7.69 35.01
CA ASP A 116 -19.06 -8.22 34.80
C ASP A 116 -18.83 -8.54 33.32
N VAL A 117 -17.76 -7.95 32.76
CA VAL A 117 -17.29 -8.24 31.40
C VAL A 117 -16.12 -9.20 31.50
N PHE A 118 -16.10 -10.22 30.63
CA PHE A 118 -15.10 -11.29 30.67
C PHE A 118 -14.18 -11.29 29.42
N PRO A 119 -13.39 -10.23 29.18
CA PRO A 119 -12.57 -10.13 27.97
C PRO A 119 -11.47 -11.21 27.94
N GLY A 120 -10.95 -11.59 29.11
CA GLY A 120 -9.92 -12.64 29.23
C GLY A 120 -10.43 -14.02 28.79
N LEU A 121 -11.64 -14.40 29.22
CA LEU A 121 -12.26 -15.66 28.78
C LEU A 121 -12.65 -15.59 27.29
N TRP A 122 -13.28 -14.49 26.85
CA TRP A 122 -13.65 -14.30 25.45
C TRP A 122 -12.46 -14.48 24.50
N LEU A 123 -11.32 -13.84 24.79
CA LEU A 123 -10.10 -13.96 23.98
C LEU A 123 -9.43 -15.34 24.11
N SER A 124 -9.68 -16.07 25.20
CA SER A 124 -9.16 -17.43 25.38
C SER A 124 -9.92 -18.45 24.53
N ASP A 125 -11.24 -18.30 24.46
CA ASP A 125 -12.12 -19.23 23.73
C ASP A 125 -12.22 -18.88 22.24
N THR A 126 -12.01 -17.61 21.87
CA THR A 126 -12.24 -17.12 20.51
C THR A 126 -10.90 -16.84 19.80
N PRO A 127 -10.57 -17.56 18.71
CA PRO A 127 -9.35 -17.31 17.94
C PRO A 127 -9.49 -16.08 17.03
N PHE A 128 -9.59 -14.89 17.63
CA PHE A 128 -9.97 -13.61 17.01
C PHE A 128 -9.33 -13.33 15.64
N HIS A 129 -8.00 -13.50 15.52
CA HIS A 129 -7.29 -13.24 14.27
C HIS A 129 -7.52 -14.29 13.17
N LEU A 130 -7.70 -15.55 13.55
CA LEU A 130 -7.99 -16.60 12.57
C LEU A 130 -9.43 -16.49 12.08
N ASP A 131 -10.36 -16.18 12.98
CA ASP A 131 -11.78 -15.94 12.67
C ASP A 131 -11.93 -14.82 11.62
N THR A 132 -11.15 -13.73 11.74
CA THR A 132 -11.13 -12.65 10.76
C THR A 132 -10.83 -13.16 9.34
N VAL A 133 -9.82 -14.03 9.19
CA VAL A 133 -9.41 -14.55 7.87
C VAL A 133 -10.39 -15.63 7.38
N GLU A 134 -10.89 -16.46 8.29
CA GLU A 134 -11.91 -17.46 8.00
C GLU A 134 -13.19 -16.81 7.47
N ILE A 135 -13.67 -15.74 8.11
CA ILE A 135 -14.86 -14.99 7.69
C ILE A 135 -14.69 -14.40 6.27
N LEU A 136 -13.48 -13.89 5.96
CA LEU A 136 -13.17 -13.40 4.61
C LEU A 136 -13.12 -14.55 3.60
N ALA A 137 -12.57 -15.70 3.98
CA ALA A 137 -12.41 -16.85 3.09
C ALA A 137 -13.67 -17.71 2.90
N GLU A 138 -14.62 -17.67 3.85
CA GLU A 138 -15.82 -18.52 3.92
C GLU A 138 -16.67 -18.44 2.64
N ARG A 139 -16.79 -17.24 2.04
CA ARG A 139 -17.65 -16.99 0.87
C ARG A 139 -16.85 -16.35 -0.24
N ALA A 140 -17.05 -16.82 -1.48
CA ALA A 140 -16.38 -16.29 -2.66
C ALA A 140 -16.51 -14.75 -2.80
N ARG A 141 -17.71 -14.21 -2.51
CA ARG A 141 -17.95 -12.75 -2.53
C ARG A 141 -17.20 -11.95 -1.48
N ARG A 142 -16.92 -12.55 -0.31
CA ARG A 142 -16.13 -11.91 0.77
C ARG A 142 -14.64 -12.03 0.47
N LEU A 143 -14.23 -13.19 -0.05
CA LEU A 143 -12.86 -13.46 -0.44
C LEU A 143 -12.41 -12.51 -1.56
N TRP A 144 -13.31 -12.14 -2.47
CA TRP A 144 -13.04 -11.17 -3.52
C TRP A 144 -12.48 -9.84 -2.98
N TRP A 145 -12.95 -9.37 -1.82
CA TRP A 145 -12.42 -8.17 -1.15
C TRP A 145 -11.10 -8.47 -0.42
N GLY A 146 -11.07 -9.52 0.40
CA GLY A 146 -9.88 -9.86 1.19
C GLY A 146 -8.64 -10.18 0.34
N GLN A 147 -8.83 -10.88 -0.78
CA GLN A 147 -7.76 -11.27 -1.69
C GLN A 147 -7.10 -10.06 -2.36
N GLN A 148 -7.83 -8.97 -2.61
CA GLN A 148 -7.25 -7.77 -3.23
C GLN A 148 -6.18 -7.12 -2.36
N ILE A 149 -6.37 -7.09 -1.03
CA ILE A 149 -5.39 -6.56 -0.07
C ILE A 149 -4.12 -7.41 -0.12
N GLU A 150 -4.28 -8.73 -0.05
CA GLU A 150 -3.17 -9.69 -0.09
C GLU A 150 -2.37 -9.60 -1.39
N LEU A 151 -3.06 -9.54 -2.54
CA LEU A 151 -2.41 -9.38 -3.85
C LEU A 151 -1.68 -8.05 -3.99
N SER A 152 -2.16 -6.99 -3.33
CA SER A 152 -1.54 -5.67 -3.34
C SER A 152 -0.35 -5.53 -2.40
N LEU A 153 -0.31 -6.30 -1.30
CA LEU A 153 0.85 -6.37 -0.40
C LEU A 153 2.13 -6.85 -1.12
N ILE A 154 2.01 -7.68 -2.16
CA ILE A 154 3.17 -8.22 -2.92
C ILE A 154 3.92 -7.12 -3.69
N PRO A 155 3.31 -6.39 -4.66
CA PRO A 155 3.97 -5.26 -5.33
C PRO A 155 4.39 -4.18 -4.33
N TRP A 156 3.60 -3.97 -3.28
CA TRP A 156 3.94 -3.02 -2.23
C TRP A 156 5.24 -3.36 -1.50
N ASN A 157 5.41 -4.62 -1.08
CA ASN A 157 6.62 -5.05 -0.37
C ASN A 157 7.85 -5.06 -1.28
N LEU A 158 7.69 -5.36 -2.57
CA LEU A 158 8.78 -5.21 -3.55
C LEU A 158 9.16 -3.73 -3.71
N PHE A 159 8.18 -2.84 -3.84
CA PHE A 159 8.40 -1.40 -3.93
C PHE A 159 9.13 -0.85 -2.70
N LEU A 160 8.68 -1.22 -1.50
CA LEU A 160 9.37 -0.88 -0.25
C LEU A 160 10.83 -1.35 -0.27
N ALA A 161 11.08 -2.58 -0.73
CA ALA A 161 12.44 -3.14 -0.80
C ALA A 161 13.36 -2.36 -1.74
N ILE A 162 12.82 -1.84 -2.85
CA ILE A 162 13.57 -1.06 -3.85
C ILE A 162 13.75 0.38 -3.36
N GLU A 163 12.67 1.12 -3.17
CA GLU A 163 12.71 2.55 -2.85
C GLU A 163 13.24 2.83 -1.43
N GLY A 164 12.86 1.99 -0.46
CA GLY A 164 13.35 2.12 0.90
C GLY A 164 14.87 1.95 0.99
N ARG A 165 15.47 1.09 0.16
CA ARG A 165 16.92 0.95 0.07
C ARG A 165 17.56 2.10 -0.69
N ARG A 166 17.00 2.50 -1.83
CA ARG A 166 17.51 3.62 -2.64
C ARG A 166 17.66 4.90 -1.80
N ARG A 167 16.72 5.15 -0.89
CA ARG A 167 16.69 6.33 -0.03
C ARG A 167 17.30 6.11 1.37
N ASN A 168 17.83 4.91 1.63
CA ASN A 168 18.39 4.52 2.92
C ASN A 168 17.42 4.77 4.10
N MET A 169 16.15 4.41 3.93
CA MET A 169 15.12 4.64 4.93
C MET A 169 15.31 3.75 6.16
N PRO A 170 15.38 4.32 7.38
CA PRO A 170 15.43 3.52 8.59
C PRO A 170 14.07 2.84 8.84
N LEU A 171 14.10 1.70 9.55
CA LEU A 171 12.89 0.99 10.01
C LEU A 171 11.93 0.57 8.89
N LEU A 172 12.44 0.28 7.70
CA LEU A 172 11.65 -0.12 6.53
C LEU A 172 10.72 -1.32 6.79
N TRP A 173 11.13 -2.23 7.68
CA TRP A 173 10.35 -3.40 8.08
C TRP A 173 9.08 -3.05 8.89
N CYS A 174 8.97 -1.84 9.45
CA CYS A 174 7.79 -1.41 10.18
C CYS A 174 6.59 -1.16 9.26
N TYR A 175 6.79 -0.60 8.06
CA TYR A 175 5.71 -0.33 7.10
C TYR A 175 4.93 -1.58 6.67
N PRO A 176 5.56 -2.67 6.22
CA PRO A 176 4.84 -3.87 5.83
C PRO A 176 4.19 -4.58 7.03
N LEU A 177 4.80 -4.52 8.22
CA LEU A 177 4.17 -5.01 9.44
C LEU A 177 2.92 -4.20 9.79
N LEU A 178 2.96 -2.87 9.69
CA LEU A 178 1.77 -2.04 9.85
C LEU A 178 0.70 -2.36 8.80
N GLY A 179 1.10 -2.69 7.58
CA GLY A 179 0.21 -3.16 6.51
C GLY A 179 -0.52 -4.46 6.87
N GLN A 180 0.16 -5.36 7.60
CA GLN A 180 -0.42 -6.63 8.05
C GLN A 180 -1.20 -6.53 9.36
N LEU A 181 -0.79 -5.62 10.26
CA LEU A 181 -1.39 -5.48 11.59
C LEU A 181 -2.59 -4.52 11.61
N VAL A 182 -2.51 -3.41 10.86
CA VAL A 182 -3.55 -2.36 10.86
C VAL A 182 -4.34 -2.41 9.57
N SER A 183 -3.77 -1.93 8.47
CA SER A 183 -4.37 -1.92 7.14
C SER A 183 -3.33 -1.54 6.09
N LEU A 184 -3.55 -1.97 4.84
CA LEU A 184 -2.63 -1.68 3.75
C LEU A 184 -2.63 -0.19 3.39
N SER A 185 -3.81 0.43 3.28
CA SER A 185 -3.95 1.86 2.97
C SER A 185 -3.24 2.75 4.00
N TYR A 186 -3.30 2.39 5.28
CA TYR A 186 -2.60 3.13 6.34
C TYR A 186 -1.08 3.09 6.12
N ALA A 187 -0.53 1.88 5.91
CA ALA A 187 0.90 1.70 5.69
C ALA A 187 1.40 2.36 4.40
N GLN A 188 0.60 2.29 3.32
CA GLN A 188 0.90 2.96 2.05
C GLN A 188 1.01 4.47 2.21
N ASN A 189 0.01 5.10 2.83
CA ASN A 189 0.02 6.54 3.05
C ASN A 189 1.17 7.00 3.95
N LEU A 190 1.52 6.24 5.00
CA LEU A 190 2.69 6.53 5.82
C LEU A 190 4.01 6.44 5.05
N PHE A 191 4.12 5.52 4.10
CA PHE A 191 5.32 5.40 3.28
C PHE A 191 5.36 6.45 2.16
N PHE A 192 4.22 6.81 1.55
CA PHE A 192 4.15 7.97 0.64
C PHE A 192 4.58 9.26 1.35
N LEU A 193 4.17 9.46 2.60
CA LEU A 193 4.72 10.51 3.45
C LEU A 193 6.24 10.38 3.64
N ALA A 194 6.74 9.17 3.88
CA ALA A 194 8.17 8.93 3.98
C ALA A 194 8.90 9.36 2.70
N LEU A 195 8.37 9.01 1.53
CA LEU A 195 8.94 9.39 0.23
C LEU A 195 8.95 10.91 0.03
N LEU A 196 7.88 11.62 0.41
CA LEU A 196 7.84 13.09 0.34
C LEU A 196 8.81 13.78 1.31
N LEU A 197 9.14 13.12 2.41
CA LEU A 197 10.03 13.63 3.46
C LEU A 197 11.48 13.16 3.31
N THR A 198 11.78 12.27 2.36
CA THR A 198 13.13 11.75 2.10
C THR A 198 13.46 11.78 0.60
N PRO A 199 13.49 12.98 -0.02
CA PRO A 199 13.69 13.12 -1.45
C PRO A 199 15.10 12.67 -1.91
N SER A 200 16.10 12.88 -1.07
CA SER A 200 17.48 12.41 -1.27
C SER A 200 17.81 11.27 -0.30
N PRO A 201 18.75 10.39 -0.66
CA PRO A 201 19.22 9.35 0.26
C PRO A 201 19.72 9.98 1.56
N LEU A 202 19.26 9.45 2.70
CA LEU A 202 19.72 9.91 3.99
C LEU A 202 21.21 9.58 4.16
N PRO A 203 22.03 10.54 4.65
CA PRO A 203 23.46 10.33 4.79
C PRO A 203 23.74 9.08 5.63
N SER A 204 24.72 8.30 5.17
CA SER A 204 25.21 7.11 5.87
C SER A 204 25.58 7.46 7.31
N THR A 205 25.22 6.61 8.26
CA THR A 205 25.44 6.85 9.70
C THR A 205 26.92 7.07 10.06
N ASP A 206 27.85 6.65 9.19
CA ASP A 206 29.30 6.82 9.33
C ASP A 206 29.75 8.30 9.32
N ALA A 207 28.96 9.21 8.73
CA ALA A 207 29.29 10.64 8.63
C ALA A 207 28.78 11.47 9.83
N GLY A 208 28.91 10.95 11.06
CA GLY A 208 28.55 11.65 12.30
C GLY A 208 27.10 11.48 12.76
N GLY A 209 26.41 10.43 12.31
CA GLY A 209 25.01 10.13 12.64
C GLY A 209 24.81 9.38 13.95
N LEU A 210 23.63 9.57 14.56
CA LEU A 210 23.12 9.00 15.83
C LEU A 210 23.56 7.55 16.14
N PRO A 211 23.65 7.18 17.44
CA PRO A 211 24.04 5.82 17.84
C PRO A 211 23.14 4.77 17.21
N MET A 212 23.77 3.83 16.49
CA MET A 212 23.10 2.70 15.85
C MET A 212 22.22 1.96 16.86
N SER A 213 20.97 1.70 16.46
CA SER A 213 20.08 0.84 17.25
C SER A 213 20.76 -0.52 17.47
N ARG A 214 20.56 -1.13 18.65
CA ARG A 214 21.17 -2.43 18.96
C ARG A 214 20.87 -3.47 17.87
N TYR A 215 19.66 -3.40 17.30
CA TYR A 215 19.24 -4.23 16.17
C TYR A 215 20.14 -4.08 14.95
N ILE A 216 20.45 -2.85 14.52
CA ILE A 216 21.27 -2.62 13.32
C ILE A 216 22.69 -3.16 13.54
N ARG A 217 23.27 -2.97 14.73
CA ARG A 217 24.60 -3.53 15.06
C ARG A 217 24.62 -5.06 15.02
N ILE A 218 23.61 -5.71 15.61
CA ILE A 218 23.51 -7.18 15.60
C ILE A 218 23.31 -7.68 14.16
N ARG A 219 22.44 -7.03 13.40
CA ARG A 219 22.19 -7.35 12.00
C ARG A 219 23.47 -7.22 11.18
N ASP A 220 24.18 -6.11 11.29
CA ASP A 220 25.38 -5.84 10.49
C ASP A 220 26.56 -6.74 10.88
N ALA A 221 26.56 -7.26 12.11
CA ALA A 221 27.49 -8.29 12.56
C ALA A 221 27.20 -9.66 11.91
N ILE A 222 25.92 -10.01 11.72
CA ILE A 222 25.51 -11.28 11.11
C ILE A 222 25.59 -11.20 9.57
N PHE A 223 25.09 -10.11 8.99
CA PHE A 223 25.02 -9.86 7.56
C PHE A 223 25.76 -8.59 7.23
N ARG A 224 26.89 -8.71 6.52
CA ARG A 224 27.69 -7.54 6.13
C ARG A 224 26.83 -6.55 5.32
N PRO A 225 26.92 -5.24 5.61
CA PRO A 225 26.19 -4.22 4.86
C PRO A 225 26.59 -4.27 3.39
N LYS A 226 25.59 -4.20 2.52
CA LYS A 226 25.77 -4.27 1.06
C LYS A 226 25.71 -2.85 0.49
N PRO A 227 26.45 -2.55 -0.60
CA PRO A 227 26.39 -1.24 -1.20
C PRO A 227 24.98 -0.95 -1.73
N SER A 228 24.62 0.33 -1.78
CA SER A 228 23.29 0.80 -2.23
C SER A 228 22.95 0.33 -3.65
N THR A 229 23.95 0.16 -4.51
CA THR A 229 23.82 -0.28 -5.91
C THR A 229 23.76 -1.79 -6.11
N TRP A 230 23.90 -2.58 -5.04
CA TRP A 230 23.77 -4.03 -5.11
C TRP A 230 22.30 -4.45 -5.19
N THR A 231 21.97 -5.38 -6.08
CA THR A 231 20.64 -5.98 -6.17
C THR A 231 20.72 -7.52 -6.26
N PRO A 232 19.77 -8.25 -5.64
CA PRO A 232 19.67 -9.70 -5.79
C PRO A 232 19.47 -10.12 -7.25
N HIS A 233 19.94 -11.31 -7.61
CA HIS A 233 19.64 -11.89 -8.92
C HIS A 233 18.13 -12.00 -9.17
N THR A 234 17.71 -11.73 -10.41
CA THR A 234 16.30 -11.77 -10.84
C THR A 234 15.61 -13.09 -10.53
N SER A 235 16.33 -14.21 -10.62
CA SER A 235 15.79 -15.55 -10.30
C SER A 235 15.35 -15.68 -8.85
N LEU A 236 16.07 -15.06 -7.91
CA LEU A 236 15.72 -15.08 -6.49
C LEU A 236 14.45 -14.28 -6.22
N TYR A 237 14.30 -13.11 -6.86
CA TYR A 237 13.05 -12.37 -6.80
C TYR A 237 11.89 -13.19 -7.34
N LEU A 238 12.04 -13.75 -8.54
CA LEU A 238 10.99 -14.58 -9.15
C LEU A 238 10.62 -15.77 -8.27
N LEU A 239 11.59 -16.43 -7.64
CA LEU A 239 11.34 -17.50 -6.68
C LEU A 239 10.55 -17.00 -5.46
N THR A 240 10.97 -15.90 -4.84
CA THR A 240 10.23 -15.34 -3.68
C THR A 240 8.82 -14.90 -4.03
N LEU A 241 8.62 -14.34 -5.22
CA LEU A 241 7.30 -13.95 -5.72
C LEU A 241 6.43 -15.17 -5.99
N ALA A 242 6.97 -16.21 -6.64
CA ALA A 242 6.26 -17.46 -6.87
C ALA A 242 5.82 -18.08 -5.54
N LEU A 243 6.71 -18.13 -4.55
CA LEU A 243 6.40 -18.62 -3.20
C LEU A 243 5.33 -17.76 -2.50
N ALA A 244 5.33 -16.44 -2.69
CA ALA A 244 4.30 -15.57 -2.13
C ALA A 244 2.91 -15.81 -2.75
N TYR A 245 2.83 -16.10 -4.05
CA TYR A 245 1.54 -16.33 -4.74
C TYR A 245 0.93 -17.71 -4.49
N VAL A 246 1.75 -18.74 -4.19
CA VAL A 246 1.27 -20.12 -3.99
C VAL A 246 0.22 -20.22 -2.85
N PRO A 247 0.44 -19.67 -1.65
CA PRO A 247 -0.57 -19.64 -0.59
C PRO A 247 -1.89 -19.00 -1.04
N HIS A 248 -1.84 -17.87 -1.76
CA HIS A 248 -3.03 -17.16 -2.22
C HIS A 248 -3.84 -17.97 -3.25
N TRP A 249 -3.15 -18.72 -4.11
CA TRP A 249 -3.82 -19.65 -5.02
C TRP A 249 -4.53 -20.78 -4.27
N ALA A 250 -3.90 -21.27 -3.19
CA ALA A 250 -4.40 -22.38 -2.38
C ALA A 250 -5.52 -21.98 -1.42
N THR A 251 -5.66 -20.70 -1.04
CA THR A 251 -6.61 -20.24 -0.02
C THR A 251 -8.02 -20.79 -0.23
N THR A 252 -8.57 -20.74 -1.46
CA THR A 252 -9.94 -21.22 -1.75
C THR A 252 -10.15 -22.71 -1.51
N ARG A 253 -9.09 -23.52 -1.58
CA ARG A 253 -9.15 -24.98 -1.38
C ARG A 253 -8.98 -25.40 0.07
N VAL A 254 -8.40 -24.50 0.88
CA VAL A 254 -7.99 -24.78 2.25
C VAL A 254 -8.97 -24.18 3.27
N VAL A 255 -9.95 -23.39 2.81
CA VAL A 255 -11.06 -22.88 3.63
C VAL A 255 -11.76 -24.04 4.34
N ASN A 256 -12.05 -23.88 5.64
CA ASN A 256 -12.65 -24.89 6.52
C ASN A 256 -11.80 -26.15 6.80
N THR A 257 -10.49 -26.10 6.51
CA THR A 257 -9.56 -27.18 6.86
C THR A 257 -8.60 -26.73 7.98
N PRO A 258 -8.02 -27.66 8.77
CA PRO A 258 -7.05 -27.30 9.81
C PRO A 258 -5.77 -26.65 9.26
N HIS A 259 -5.53 -26.74 7.96
CA HIS A 259 -4.36 -26.15 7.31
C HIS A 259 -4.50 -24.64 7.05
N LEU A 260 -5.68 -24.04 7.24
CA LEU A 260 -5.92 -22.60 7.01
C LEU A 260 -4.90 -21.74 7.77
N LYS A 261 -4.69 -22.03 9.06
CA LYS A 261 -3.73 -21.30 9.90
C LYS A 261 -2.31 -21.32 9.32
N ALA A 262 -1.87 -22.47 8.82
CA ALA A 262 -0.53 -22.62 8.24
C ALA A 262 -0.41 -21.83 6.92
N VAL A 263 -1.44 -21.88 6.06
CA VAL A 263 -1.46 -21.14 4.79
C VAL A 263 -1.47 -19.64 5.02
N VAL A 264 -2.24 -19.15 5.99
CA VAL A 264 -2.29 -17.73 6.36
C VAL A 264 -0.97 -17.24 6.92
N LEU A 265 -0.34 -18.01 7.80
CA LEU A 265 0.98 -17.66 8.34
C LEU A 265 2.04 -17.66 7.22
N ALA A 266 1.98 -18.65 6.32
CA ALA A 266 2.86 -18.73 5.16
C ALA A 266 2.64 -17.53 4.22
N SER A 267 1.40 -17.15 3.91
CA SER A 267 1.11 -16.01 3.03
C SER A 267 1.65 -14.71 3.61
N ARG A 268 1.39 -14.45 4.90
CA ARG A 268 1.86 -13.23 5.59
C ARG A 268 3.38 -13.18 5.70
N GLY A 269 4.02 -14.30 6.02
CA GLY A 269 5.49 -14.39 6.10
C GLY A 269 6.15 -14.25 4.72
N LEU A 270 5.66 -14.96 3.71
CA LEU A 270 6.24 -14.95 2.36
C LEU A 270 5.98 -13.64 1.63
N ALA A 271 4.90 -12.92 1.94
CA ALA A 271 4.69 -11.58 1.40
C ALA A 271 5.84 -10.61 1.77
N MET A 272 6.51 -10.81 2.91
CA MET A 272 7.66 -10.00 3.33
C MET A 272 8.99 -10.46 2.71
N ALA A 273 9.02 -11.60 2.01
CA ALA A 273 10.24 -12.18 1.47
C ALA A 273 11.03 -11.24 0.53
N PRO A 274 10.41 -10.46 -0.39
CA PRO A 274 11.15 -9.52 -1.24
C PRO A 274 11.93 -8.47 -0.45
N LEU A 275 11.39 -8.03 0.69
CA LEU A 275 12.07 -7.11 1.60
C LEU A 275 13.23 -7.79 2.32
N LEU A 276 12.98 -8.98 2.88
CA LEU A 276 13.97 -9.72 3.66
C LEU A 276 15.13 -10.24 2.80
N LEU A 277 14.90 -10.48 1.51
CA LEU A 277 15.89 -10.97 0.55
C LEU A 277 17.17 -10.12 0.61
N HIS A 278 17.02 -8.80 0.66
CA HIS A 278 18.15 -7.87 0.74
C HIS A 278 18.97 -7.97 2.02
N TYR A 279 18.34 -8.35 3.13
CA TYR A 279 19.01 -8.43 4.42
C TYR A 279 19.67 -9.79 4.64
N VAL A 280 19.06 -10.86 4.14
CA VAL A 280 19.47 -12.23 4.51
C VAL A 280 20.45 -12.86 3.52
N ILE A 281 20.33 -12.59 2.22
CA ILE A 281 21.13 -13.37 1.25
C ILE A 281 22.60 -12.93 1.21
N PRO A 282 23.55 -13.80 0.84
CA PRO A 282 24.95 -13.43 0.66
C PRO A 282 25.15 -12.38 -0.45
N ALA A 283 26.21 -11.59 -0.35
CA ALA A 283 26.56 -10.60 -1.38
C ALA A 283 26.86 -11.24 -2.75
N SER A 284 27.32 -12.49 -2.78
CA SER A 284 27.59 -13.25 -4.00
C SER A 284 26.33 -13.62 -4.80
N TRP A 285 25.14 -13.50 -4.20
CA TRP A 285 23.86 -13.85 -4.83
C TRP A 285 23.17 -12.66 -5.50
N GLY A 286 23.95 -11.63 -5.82
CA GLY A 286 23.49 -10.45 -6.52
C GLY A 286 24.62 -9.76 -7.25
N SER A 287 24.27 -8.73 -8.01
CA SER A 287 25.21 -7.93 -8.80
C SER A 287 25.18 -6.47 -8.34
N THR A 288 26.34 -5.85 -8.33
CA THR A 288 26.50 -4.40 -8.16
C THR A 288 26.42 -3.74 -9.52
N HIS A 289 25.53 -2.76 -9.65
CA HIS A 289 25.34 -2.01 -10.88
C HIS A 289 26.09 -0.68 -10.79
N THR A 290 26.64 -0.20 -11.92
CA THR A 290 27.35 1.08 -11.91
C THR A 290 26.37 2.24 -11.93
N LYS A 291 25.28 2.09 -12.69
CA LYS A 291 24.19 3.06 -12.79
C LYS A 291 22.87 2.45 -12.31
N PRO A 292 21.99 3.23 -11.64
CA PRO A 292 20.67 2.77 -11.24
C PRO A 292 19.82 2.23 -12.42
N HIS A 293 19.91 2.86 -13.59
CA HIS A 293 19.15 2.51 -14.80
C HIS A 293 19.37 1.07 -15.30
N GLU A 294 20.53 0.46 -15.02
CA GLU A 294 20.81 -0.92 -15.42
C GLU A 294 19.82 -1.92 -14.79
N THR A 295 19.22 -1.55 -13.65
CA THR A 295 18.26 -2.39 -12.92
C THR A 295 16.82 -2.26 -13.41
N TYR A 296 16.51 -1.30 -14.29
CA TYR A 296 15.12 -0.99 -14.63
C TYR A 296 14.47 -2.14 -15.38
N ARG A 297 15.19 -2.70 -16.36
CA ARG A 297 14.70 -3.87 -17.10
C ARG A 297 14.35 -5.04 -16.17
N VAL A 298 15.09 -5.21 -15.07
CA VAL A 298 14.80 -6.23 -14.07
C VAL A 298 13.52 -5.89 -13.31
N TYR A 299 13.41 -4.67 -12.77
CA TYR A 299 12.23 -4.23 -12.03
C TYR A 299 10.97 -4.22 -12.88
N THR A 300 11.02 -3.70 -14.11
CA THR A 300 9.91 -3.77 -15.07
C THR A 300 9.44 -5.20 -15.26
N ARG A 301 10.37 -6.15 -15.42
CA ARG A 301 10.01 -7.58 -15.57
C ARG A 301 9.35 -8.12 -14.31
N LEU A 302 9.84 -7.78 -13.12
CA LEU A 302 9.24 -8.23 -11.85
C LEU A 302 7.83 -7.68 -11.67
N PHE A 303 7.63 -6.37 -11.87
CA PHE A 303 6.31 -5.75 -11.76
C PHE A 303 5.33 -6.26 -12.83
N LYS A 304 5.79 -6.52 -14.06
CA LYS A 304 4.97 -7.22 -15.09
C LYS A 304 4.49 -8.59 -14.62
N MET A 305 5.39 -9.40 -14.04
CA MET A 305 5.03 -10.73 -13.54
C MET A 305 4.05 -10.66 -12.37
N ILE A 306 4.26 -9.71 -11.46
CA ILE A 306 3.35 -9.44 -10.34
C ILE A 306 1.98 -8.99 -10.86
N SER A 307 1.94 -8.08 -11.83
CA SER A 307 0.73 -7.58 -12.46
C SER A 307 -0.05 -8.72 -13.13
N LEU A 308 0.61 -9.54 -13.94
CA LEU A 308 0.00 -10.71 -14.60
C LEU A 308 -0.53 -11.73 -13.58
N ALA A 309 0.26 -12.09 -12.57
CA ALA A 309 -0.15 -13.04 -11.54
C ALA A 309 -1.35 -12.53 -10.74
N SER A 310 -1.35 -11.23 -10.39
CA SER A 310 -2.44 -10.57 -9.68
C SER A 310 -3.70 -10.50 -10.53
N PHE A 311 -3.57 -10.18 -11.81
CA PHE A 311 -4.68 -10.16 -12.77
C PHE A 311 -5.33 -11.53 -12.92
N VAL A 312 -4.54 -12.59 -13.09
CA VAL A 312 -5.07 -13.98 -13.19
C VAL A 312 -5.79 -14.38 -11.91
N LEU A 313 -5.20 -14.12 -10.75
CA LEU A 313 -5.79 -14.45 -9.45
C LEU A 313 -7.06 -13.63 -9.15
N HIS A 314 -7.07 -12.35 -9.53
CA HIS A 314 -8.25 -11.49 -9.41
C HIS A 314 -9.35 -11.94 -10.37
N GLY A 315 -9.02 -12.26 -11.62
CA GLY A 315 -9.96 -12.82 -12.60
C GLY A 315 -10.59 -14.12 -12.12
N LYS A 316 -9.78 -15.04 -11.58
CA LYS A 316 -10.27 -16.27 -10.92
C LYS A 316 -11.26 -15.94 -9.80
N ALA A 317 -10.89 -15.05 -8.88
CA ALA A 317 -11.75 -14.65 -7.76
C ALA A 317 -13.06 -13.99 -8.22
N THR A 318 -13.02 -13.19 -9.27
CA THR A 318 -14.19 -12.55 -9.88
C THR A 318 -15.11 -13.59 -10.51
N LEU A 319 -14.56 -14.54 -11.26
CA LEU A 319 -15.35 -15.64 -11.86
C LEU A 319 -15.99 -16.53 -10.78
N GLU A 320 -15.23 -16.93 -9.76
CA GLU A 320 -15.75 -17.70 -8.63
C GLU A 320 -16.81 -16.90 -7.84
N GLY A 321 -16.57 -15.62 -7.59
CA GLY A 321 -17.51 -14.71 -6.93
C GLY A 321 -18.82 -14.58 -7.70
N LEU A 322 -18.75 -14.41 -9.02
CA LEU A 322 -19.92 -14.32 -9.90
C LEU A 322 -20.67 -15.65 -9.97
N ALA A 323 -19.96 -16.78 -10.12
CA ALA A 323 -20.57 -18.10 -10.20
C ALA A 323 -21.40 -18.43 -8.94
N HIS A 324 -20.91 -18.08 -7.76
CA HIS A 324 -21.60 -18.34 -6.49
C HIS A 324 -22.63 -17.26 -6.11
N SER A 325 -22.58 -16.07 -6.73
CA SER A 325 -23.46 -14.95 -6.38
C SER A 325 -24.54 -14.69 -7.43
N ALA A 326 -24.39 -15.16 -8.67
CA ALA A 326 -25.38 -14.98 -9.72
C ALA A 326 -26.70 -15.65 -9.32
N PRO A 327 -27.84 -14.98 -9.53
CA PRO A 327 -29.13 -15.61 -9.30
C PRO A 327 -29.42 -16.71 -10.34
N ASP A 328 -30.41 -17.53 -10.02
CA ASP A 328 -30.91 -18.58 -10.90
C ASP A 328 -31.32 -18.03 -12.26
N ALA A 329 -31.18 -18.87 -13.29
CA ALA A 329 -31.49 -18.50 -14.66
C ALA A 329 -32.99 -18.22 -14.88
N TYR A 330 -33.85 -18.73 -14.00
CA TYR A 330 -35.29 -18.59 -14.09
C TYR A 330 -35.82 -17.91 -12.83
N TYR A 331 -36.86 -17.11 -12.99
CA TYR A 331 -37.59 -16.59 -11.85
C TYR A 331 -39.09 -16.73 -12.07
N HIS A 332 -39.81 -16.89 -10.97
CA HIS A 332 -41.26 -16.90 -11.00
C HIS A 332 -41.76 -15.46 -11.04
N ARG A 333 -42.37 -15.09 -12.16
CA ARG A 333 -43.14 -13.86 -12.24
C ARG A 333 -44.53 -14.17 -11.71
N HIS A 334 -44.93 -13.54 -10.62
CA HIS A 334 -46.32 -13.60 -10.17
C HIS A 334 -47.20 -12.81 -11.15
N SER A 335 -47.68 -13.48 -12.19
CA SER A 335 -48.78 -12.99 -13.02
C SER A 335 -50.10 -13.35 -12.31
N GLN A 336 -51.01 -12.37 -12.18
CA GLN A 336 -52.34 -12.60 -11.60
C GLN A 336 -53.14 -13.67 -12.35
N TYR A 337 -52.85 -13.92 -13.63
CA TYR A 337 -53.63 -14.81 -14.49
C TYR A 337 -52.90 -16.12 -14.86
N LEU A 338 -51.59 -16.22 -14.62
CA LEU A 338 -50.78 -17.39 -14.96
C LEU A 338 -49.78 -17.68 -13.83
N PRO A 339 -50.09 -18.63 -12.92
CA PRO A 339 -49.27 -18.91 -11.74
C PRO A 339 -47.90 -19.56 -12.03
N PHE A 340 -47.59 -19.91 -13.30
CA PHE A 340 -46.39 -20.65 -13.67
C PHE A 340 -45.61 -20.06 -14.85
N ASP A 341 -45.61 -18.74 -15.02
CA ASP A 341 -44.77 -18.10 -16.04
C ASP A 341 -43.29 -18.10 -15.59
N MET A 342 -42.48 -18.96 -16.21
CA MET A 342 -41.04 -19.04 -15.98
C MET A 342 -40.32 -18.21 -17.03
N GLU A 343 -39.94 -17.00 -16.66
CA GLU A 343 -39.17 -16.12 -17.52
C GLU A 343 -37.66 -16.33 -17.29
N SER A 344 -36.90 -16.44 -18.37
CA SER A 344 -35.44 -16.57 -18.30
C SER A 344 -34.80 -15.21 -18.08
N ARG A 345 -33.94 -15.09 -17.07
CA ARG A 345 -33.13 -13.88 -16.85
C ARG A 345 -32.03 -13.78 -17.89
N SER A 346 -31.83 -12.57 -18.41
CA SER A 346 -30.72 -12.31 -19.34
C SER A 346 -29.37 -12.56 -18.64
N ALA A 347 -28.35 -12.95 -19.42
CA ALA A 347 -27.00 -13.12 -18.87
C ALA A 347 -26.48 -11.84 -18.21
N TRP A 348 -26.83 -10.68 -18.77
CA TRP A 348 -26.51 -9.35 -18.23
C TRP A 348 -27.15 -9.09 -16.87
N GLU A 349 -28.45 -9.40 -16.69
CA GLU A 349 -29.09 -9.27 -15.37
C GLU A 349 -28.45 -10.18 -14.33
N ARG A 350 -28.09 -11.41 -14.70
CA ARG A 350 -27.45 -12.36 -13.79
C ARG A 350 -26.07 -11.88 -13.37
N THR A 351 -25.26 -11.37 -14.30
CA THR A 351 -23.92 -10.88 -13.98
C THR A 351 -23.97 -9.58 -13.20
N THR A 352 -24.82 -8.62 -13.56
CA THR A 352 -24.98 -7.35 -12.82
C THR A 352 -25.54 -7.56 -11.42
N SER A 353 -26.52 -8.45 -11.25
CA SER A 353 -27.05 -8.83 -9.93
C SER A 353 -25.99 -9.57 -9.10
N GLY A 354 -25.25 -10.50 -9.72
CA GLY A 354 -24.14 -11.20 -9.08
C GLY A 354 -23.04 -10.24 -8.61
N PHE A 355 -22.65 -9.29 -9.45
CA PHE A 355 -21.67 -8.26 -9.11
C PHE A 355 -22.18 -7.33 -8.01
N GLY A 356 -23.46 -6.92 -8.07
CA GLY A 356 -24.11 -6.16 -7.02
C GLY A 356 -24.05 -6.87 -5.66
N ARG A 357 -24.22 -8.20 -5.63
CA ARG A 357 -24.07 -9.01 -4.41
C ARG A 357 -22.63 -9.11 -3.92
N ILE A 358 -21.63 -9.07 -4.81
CA ILE A 358 -20.21 -9.00 -4.44
C ILE A 358 -19.90 -7.66 -3.76
N LEU A 359 -20.36 -6.55 -4.34
CA LEU A 359 -20.18 -5.23 -3.74
C LEU A 359 -20.93 -5.11 -2.40
N ALA A 360 -22.17 -5.59 -2.35
CA ALA A 360 -22.99 -5.60 -1.15
C ALA A 360 -22.44 -6.50 -0.03
N ALA A 361 -21.50 -7.41 -0.32
CA ALA A 361 -20.88 -8.26 0.70
C ALA A 361 -20.14 -7.44 1.78
N THR A 362 -19.74 -6.20 1.49
CA THR A 362 -19.18 -5.26 2.47
C THR A 362 -20.18 -4.92 3.59
N ALA A 363 -21.48 -5.05 3.36
CA ALA A 363 -22.52 -4.87 4.38
C ALA A 363 -22.81 -6.13 5.20
N ASP A 364 -22.34 -7.32 4.77
CA ASP A 364 -22.63 -8.59 5.45
C ASP A 364 -21.96 -8.69 6.83
N HIS A 365 -20.74 -8.15 6.97
CA HIS A 365 -19.91 -8.32 8.17
C HIS A 365 -18.87 -7.19 8.32
N PRO A 366 -18.60 -6.70 9.55
CA PRO A 366 -17.66 -5.59 9.78
C PRO A 366 -16.24 -5.84 9.25
N VAL A 367 -15.77 -7.09 9.29
CA VAL A 367 -14.45 -7.47 8.72
C VAL A 367 -14.42 -7.28 7.20
N VAL A 368 -15.50 -7.66 6.51
CA VAL A 368 -15.59 -7.51 5.04
C VAL A 368 -15.75 -6.05 4.67
N SER A 369 -16.52 -5.29 5.46
CA SER A 369 -16.60 -3.83 5.36
C SER A 369 -15.23 -3.18 5.49
N GLY A 370 -14.47 -3.55 6.53
CA GLY A 370 -13.11 -3.07 6.76
C GLY A 370 -12.16 -3.39 5.60
N ALA A 371 -12.19 -4.61 5.09
CA ALA A 371 -11.41 -5.01 3.93
C ALA A 371 -11.80 -4.22 2.67
N GLY A 372 -13.10 -4.03 2.42
CA GLY A 372 -13.59 -3.23 1.30
C GLY A 372 -13.17 -1.78 1.37
N CYS A 373 -13.30 -1.14 2.54
CA CYS A 373 -12.82 0.22 2.74
C CYS A 373 -11.30 0.33 2.58
N ASP A 374 -10.52 -0.64 3.06
CA ASP A 374 -9.07 -0.65 2.90
C ASP A 374 -8.66 -0.75 1.43
N VAL A 375 -9.34 -1.59 0.64
CA VAL A 375 -9.14 -1.68 -0.82
C VAL A 375 -9.44 -0.34 -1.51
N LEU A 376 -10.57 0.29 -1.18
CA LEU A 376 -10.97 1.57 -1.79
C LEU A 376 -10.01 2.71 -1.40
N LEU A 377 -9.63 2.80 -0.13
CA LEU A 377 -8.67 3.80 0.35
C LEU A 377 -7.29 3.57 -0.24
N SER A 378 -6.86 2.31 -0.40
CA SER A 378 -5.60 1.95 -1.05
C SER A 378 -5.60 2.35 -2.53
N ALA A 379 -6.68 2.05 -3.27
CA ALA A 379 -6.84 2.43 -4.66
C ALA A 379 -6.81 3.97 -4.84
N LEU A 380 -7.54 4.70 -3.98
CA LEU A 380 -7.52 6.16 -3.95
C LEU A 380 -6.11 6.71 -3.68
N SER A 381 -5.41 6.12 -2.71
CA SER A 381 -4.05 6.53 -2.34
C SER A 381 -3.06 6.32 -3.49
N LEU A 382 -3.17 5.20 -4.21
CA LEU A 382 -2.34 4.92 -5.40
C LEU A 382 -2.65 5.86 -6.57
N GLY A 383 -3.92 6.13 -6.83
CA GLY A 383 -4.33 7.08 -7.87
C GLY A 383 -3.82 8.49 -7.57
N LEU A 384 -3.99 8.97 -6.33
CA LEU A 384 -3.46 10.27 -5.92
C LEU A 384 -1.93 10.30 -5.95
N TRP A 385 -1.25 9.21 -5.57
CA TRP A 385 0.21 9.11 -5.68
C TRP A 385 0.67 9.24 -7.13
N ALA A 386 0.00 8.56 -8.07
CA ALA A 386 0.29 8.67 -9.50
C ALA A 386 0.14 10.13 -10.01
N ALA A 387 -0.95 10.82 -9.64
CA ALA A 387 -1.15 12.24 -9.97
C ALA A 387 -0.07 13.15 -9.39
N VAL A 388 0.28 12.96 -8.11
CA VAL A 388 1.26 13.81 -7.40
C VAL A 388 2.66 13.62 -7.97
N ARG A 389 2.99 12.43 -8.46
CA ARG A 389 4.30 12.13 -9.03
C ARG A 389 4.41 12.46 -10.52
N ALA A 390 3.29 12.72 -11.21
CA ALA A 390 3.23 12.91 -12.67
C ALA A 390 4.06 11.85 -13.42
N THR A 391 3.93 10.60 -12.98
CA THR A 391 4.65 9.49 -13.60
C THR A 391 4.01 9.18 -14.94
N ASP A 392 4.80 9.14 -16.01
CA ASP A 392 4.29 8.90 -17.36
C ASP A 392 3.46 7.61 -17.40
N PHE A 393 2.23 7.70 -17.89
CA PHE A 393 1.33 6.56 -18.00
C PHE A 393 1.94 5.41 -18.82
N GLN A 394 2.87 5.70 -19.74
CA GLN A 394 3.64 4.68 -20.46
C GLN A 394 4.48 3.81 -19.53
N ASP A 395 5.01 4.35 -18.43
CA ASP A 395 5.78 3.60 -17.45
C ASP A 395 4.89 2.66 -16.62
N PHE A 396 3.64 3.06 -16.37
CA PHE A 396 2.66 2.17 -15.75
C PHE A 396 2.27 1.03 -16.67
N LEU A 397 1.96 1.33 -17.94
CA LEU A 397 1.61 0.32 -18.93
C LEU A 397 2.77 -0.62 -19.21
N ALA A 398 4.00 -0.10 -19.23
CA ALA A 398 5.21 -0.90 -19.30
C ALA A 398 5.39 -1.79 -18.06
N CYS A 399 4.71 -1.57 -16.94
CA CYS A 399 4.75 -2.46 -15.77
C CYS A 399 3.55 -3.40 -15.68
N THR A 400 2.50 -3.20 -16.48
CA THR A 400 1.27 -4.01 -16.40
C THR A 400 1.00 -4.85 -17.64
N VAL A 401 1.25 -4.31 -18.84
CA VAL A 401 0.88 -4.95 -20.10
C VAL A 401 2.01 -5.83 -20.63
N PRO A 402 1.79 -7.15 -20.81
CA PRO A 402 2.76 -8.01 -21.47
C PRO A 402 2.94 -7.59 -22.94
N GLY A 403 4.18 -7.51 -23.41
CA GLY A 403 4.50 -7.12 -24.79
C GLY A 403 4.70 -5.62 -25.02
N GLN A 404 4.26 -4.74 -24.09
CA GLN A 404 4.55 -3.30 -24.20
C GLN A 404 6.03 -3.06 -23.88
N VAL A 405 6.78 -2.63 -24.89
CA VAL A 405 8.19 -2.23 -24.76
C VAL A 405 8.22 -0.71 -24.72
N ARG A 406 8.90 -0.15 -23.71
CA ARG A 406 9.16 1.29 -23.65
C ARG A 406 9.98 1.65 -24.88
N SER A 407 9.39 2.39 -25.81
CA SER A 407 10.11 2.99 -26.93
C SER A 407 10.86 4.19 -26.36
N HIS A 408 12.01 3.98 -25.73
CA HIS A 408 12.96 5.07 -25.62
C HIS A 408 13.29 5.47 -27.05
N ALA A 409 12.85 6.65 -27.47
CA ALA A 409 13.57 7.35 -28.51
C ALA A 409 14.96 7.61 -27.92
N ASP A 410 15.88 6.67 -28.14
CA ASP A 410 17.30 6.89 -27.89
C ASP A 410 17.67 8.14 -28.69
N GLY A 411 17.84 9.26 -28.00
CA GLY A 411 18.65 10.36 -28.49
C GLY A 411 20.07 9.84 -28.59
N SER A 412 20.38 9.19 -29.71
CA SER A 412 21.75 8.95 -30.10
C SER A 412 22.40 10.32 -30.27
N GLU A 413 23.36 10.62 -29.41
CA GLU A 413 24.51 11.45 -29.75
C GLU A 413 25.11 10.89 -31.05
N ALA A 414 24.62 11.40 -32.18
CA ALA A 414 25.28 11.28 -33.46
C ALA A 414 25.94 12.62 -33.73
N GLU A 415 27.21 12.67 -33.35
CA GLU A 415 28.25 13.46 -33.96
C GLU A 415 28.00 13.61 -35.48
N GLN A 416 27.55 14.79 -35.90
CA GLN A 416 27.81 15.30 -37.24
C GLN A 416 28.29 16.74 -37.13
N ASP A 417 29.62 16.82 -37.10
CA ASP A 417 30.39 17.96 -37.54
C ASP A 417 29.90 18.47 -38.91
N GLY A 418 29.73 19.79 -39.00
CA GLY A 418 30.12 20.55 -40.19
C GLY A 418 29.06 20.85 -41.25
N HIS A 419 28.28 21.92 -41.05
CA HIS A 419 28.17 22.92 -42.14
C HIS A 419 27.86 24.34 -41.66
N LYS A 420 28.64 25.28 -42.20
CA LYS A 420 28.63 26.73 -41.96
C LYS A 420 27.51 27.43 -42.72
N SER A 421 27.22 28.67 -42.27
CA SER A 421 26.67 29.84 -42.99
C SER A 421 25.16 29.81 -43.25
N THR A 422 24.34 30.85 -43.07
CA THR A 422 24.49 32.32 -42.85
C THR A 422 23.12 32.89 -42.41
N PRO A 423 23.00 34.17 -41.98
CA PRO A 423 21.88 34.67 -41.17
C PRO A 423 20.69 35.17 -42.00
N THR A 424 19.48 35.14 -41.43
CA THR A 424 18.28 35.77 -42.02
C THR A 424 17.70 36.85 -41.11
N VAL A 425 18.12 38.08 -41.41
CA VAL A 425 17.32 39.31 -41.58
C VAL A 425 15.99 39.42 -40.81
N ALA A 426 16.03 40.32 -39.81
CA ALA A 426 15.13 41.43 -39.52
C ALA A 426 13.62 41.30 -39.83
N ARG A 427 12.81 41.45 -38.77
CA ARG A 427 11.51 42.12 -38.88
C ARG A 427 11.36 43.20 -37.82
N ARG A 428 11.57 44.44 -38.29
CA ARG A 428 11.16 45.71 -37.68
C ARG A 428 9.70 45.67 -37.21
N ARG A 429 9.46 46.09 -35.98
CA ARG A 429 8.29 46.91 -35.63
C ARG A 429 8.77 48.07 -34.78
N ASP A 430 8.85 49.22 -35.44
CA ASP A 430 9.03 50.52 -34.84
C ASP A 430 7.75 50.89 -34.05
N GLY A 431 7.94 51.40 -32.83
CA GLY A 431 6.90 51.95 -31.96
C GLY A 431 7.55 52.83 -30.91
N LEU A 432 7.24 54.12 -30.98
CA LEU A 432 7.99 55.26 -30.48
C LEU A 432 8.02 55.47 -28.93
N ARG A 433 9.20 55.90 -28.48
CA ARG A 433 9.54 57.02 -27.57
C ARG A 433 8.89 57.16 -26.17
N SER A 434 9.82 57.14 -25.20
CA SER A 434 10.11 58.24 -24.23
C SER A 434 9.56 58.12 -22.82
N GLY A 435 10.47 57.93 -21.86
CA GLY A 435 10.26 58.40 -20.48
C GLY A 435 11.15 57.74 -19.43
N GLY A 436 12.12 58.48 -18.90
CA GLY A 436 12.49 58.39 -17.49
C GLY A 436 13.54 57.34 -17.09
N LYS A 437 14.79 57.78 -17.03
CA LYS A 437 15.85 57.14 -16.23
C LYS A 437 15.45 57.11 -14.75
N TYR A 438 15.40 55.93 -14.15
CA TYR A 438 15.78 55.74 -12.75
C TYR A 438 16.71 54.55 -12.65
N LYS A 439 17.95 54.85 -12.27
CA LYS A 439 19.04 53.91 -12.04
C LYS A 439 18.85 53.41 -10.60
N ILE A 440 18.36 52.18 -10.45
CA ILE A 440 18.39 51.48 -9.17
C ILE A 440 19.70 50.69 -9.20
N ASP A 441 20.69 51.14 -8.43
CA ASP A 441 21.86 50.33 -8.11
C ASP A 441 21.35 49.16 -7.25
N ARG A 442 21.16 48.01 -7.90
CA ARG A 442 20.83 46.75 -7.25
C ARG A 442 22.15 46.16 -6.81
N ASP A 443 22.35 46.09 -5.49
CA ASP A 443 23.49 45.43 -4.87
C ASP A 443 23.73 44.07 -5.52
N SER A 444 24.98 43.88 -5.95
CA SER A 444 25.51 42.69 -6.58
C SER A 444 25.70 41.56 -5.57
N SER A 445 24.61 40.97 -5.09
CA SER A 445 24.66 39.74 -4.28
C SER A 445 23.45 38.82 -4.45
N GLU A 446 22.80 38.84 -5.62
CA GLU A 446 21.91 37.77 -6.07
C GLU A 446 22.53 37.10 -7.30
N GLU A 447 23.77 36.58 -7.17
CA GLU A 447 24.18 35.48 -8.04
C GLU A 447 23.24 34.32 -7.72
N ALA A 448 22.44 33.92 -8.72
CA ALA A 448 21.62 32.73 -8.64
C ALA A 448 22.52 31.57 -8.18
N TYR A 449 22.19 30.97 -7.04
CA TYR A 449 22.96 29.87 -6.49
C TYR A 449 23.10 28.76 -7.54
N GLU A 450 24.29 28.63 -8.11
CA GLU A 450 24.66 27.49 -8.92
C GLU A 450 25.10 26.36 -7.97
N PRO A 451 24.32 25.28 -7.84
CA PRO A 451 24.70 24.18 -6.97
C PRO A 451 26.02 23.60 -7.47
N THR A 452 26.98 23.41 -6.54
CA THR A 452 28.21 22.67 -6.85
C THR A 452 27.88 21.32 -7.49
N PRO A 453 28.75 20.77 -8.36
CA PRO A 453 28.51 19.48 -9.04
C PRO A 453 28.13 18.34 -8.09
N ALA A 454 28.64 18.35 -6.85
CA ALA A 454 28.27 17.40 -5.81
C ALA A 454 26.84 17.60 -5.28
N VAL A 455 26.37 18.85 -5.18
CA VAL A 455 24.98 19.19 -4.82
C VAL A 455 24.04 18.89 -5.99
N ALA A 456 24.43 19.21 -7.22
CA ALA A 456 23.68 18.82 -8.43
C ALA A 456 23.58 17.30 -8.57
N ALA A 457 24.65 16.55 -8.28
CA ALA A 457 24.63 15.09 -8.23
C ALA A 457 23.82 14.52 -7.06
N SER A 458 23.68 15.27 -5.95
CA SER A 458 22.81 14.90 -4.82
C SER A 458 21.33 15.19 -5.06
N VAL A 459 21.04 16.11 -6.00
CA VAL A 459 19.73 16.26 -6.62
C VAL A 459 19.60 15.12 -7.61
N THR A 460 19.25 13.94 -7.09
CA THR A 460 18.93 12.76 -7.90
C THR A 460 17.95 13.16 -8.99
N GLU A 461 18.44 13.13 -10.23
CA GLU A 461 17.69 13.18 -11.48
C GLU A 461 16.50 12.22 -11.34
N GLY A 462 15.28 12.75 -11.18
CA GLY A 462 14.06 11.92 -10.96
C GLY A 462 13.19 12.27 -9.73
N ASP A 463 13.57 13.25 -8.89
CA ASP A 463 12.72 13.69 -7.78
C ASP A 463 12.12 15.11 -7.95
N VAL A 464 11.91 15.51 -9.21
CA VAL A 464 11.15 16.71 -9.54
C VAL A 464 9.66 16.36 -9.48
N LEU A 465 8.95 16.96 -8.54
CA LEU A 465 7.49 16.91 -8.51
C LEU A 465 6.94 17.96 -9.49
N PRO A 466 5.81 17.71 -10.16
CA PRO A 466 5.13 18.71 -10.98
C PRO A 466 4.78 19.96 -10.17
N GLU A 467 4.70 21.12 -10.84
CA GLU A 467 4.28 22.36 -10.19
C GLU A 467 2.88 22.23 -9.58
N ALA A 468 2.62 22.96 -8.49
CA ALA A 468 1.34 22.88 -7.80
C ALA A 468 0.19 23.30 -8.74
N GLY A 469 -0.63 22.32 -9.14
CA GLY A 469 -1.73 22.51 -10.08
C GLY A 469 -1.60 21.72 -11.38
N ASP A 470 -0.39 21.26 -11.74
CA ASP A 470 -0.12 20.45 -12.93
C ASP A 470 -0.15 18.95 -12.60
N TYR A 471 -1.29 18.50 -12.06
CA TYR A 471 -1.46 17.08 -11.70
C TYR A 471 -1.86 16.24 -12.90
N ASP A 472 -1.21 15.10 -13.04
CA ASP A 472 -1.56 14.14 -14.08
C ASP A 472 -2.78 13.30 -13.67
N TRP A 473 -3.96 13.86 -13.90
CA TRP A 473 -5.24 13.19 -13.66
C TRP A 473 -5.50 12.06 -14.67
N GLU A 474 -4.84 12.04 -15.83
CA GLU A 474 -4.95 10.96 -16.80
C GLU A 474 -4.31 9.69 -16.24
N SER A 475 -3.11 9.83 -15.68
CA SER A 475 -2.44 8.79 -14.91
C SER A 475 -3.30 8.27 -13.77
N THR A 476 -3.96 9.17 -13.03
CA THR A 476 -4.91 8.75 -11.99
C THR A 476 -6.04 7.91 -12.57
N ALA A 477 -6.71 8.39 -13.62
CA ALA A 477 -7.82 7.68 -14.26
C ALA A 477 -7.40 6.30 -14.77
N LEU A 478 -6.20 6.18 -15.34
CA LEU A 478 -5.63 4.91 -15.78
C LEU A 478 -5.43 3.95 -14.60
N VAL A 479 -4.90 4.43 -13.47
CA VAL A 479 -4.70 3.61 -12.25
C VAL A 479 -6.02 3.10 -11.70
N TRP A 480 -7.05 3.94 -11.68
CA TRP A 480 -8.40 3.52 -11.32
C TRP A 480 -8.94 2.47 -12.29
N GLY A 481 -8.79 2.67 -13.61
CA GLY A 481 -9.18 1.69 -14.63
C GLY A 481 -8.48 0.34 -14.45
N MET A 482 -7.17 0.34 -14.23
CA MET A 482 -6.39 -0.88 -13.96
C MET A 482 -6.80 -1.56 -12.66
N THR A 483 -7.12 -0.79 -11.62
CA THR A 483 -7.56 -1.33 -10.33
C THR A 483 -8.97 -1.92 -10.41
N ILE A 484 -9.88 -1.28 -11.16
CA ILE A 484 -11.25 -1.76 -11.35
C ILE A 484 -11.26 -3.04 -12.21
N LEU A 485 -10.49 -3.07 -13.30
CA LEU A 485 -10.49 -4.20 -14.24
C LEU A 485 -9.60 -5.35 -13.78
N GLY A 486 -8.42 -5.04 -13.26
CA GLY A 486 -7.40 -6.03 -12.89
C GLY A 486 -7.25 -6.28 -11.40
N GLY A 487 -8.00 -5.56 -10.56
CA GLY A 487 -7.88 -5.60 -9.11
C GLY A 487 -6.72 -4.76 -8.57
N LEU A 488 -6.75 -4.52 -7.27
CA LEU A 488 -5.78 -3.66 -6.57
C LEU A 488 -4.31 -4.09 -6.76
N GLY A 489 -4.02 -5.40 -6.82
CA GLY A 489 -2.65 -5.89 -7.06
C GLY A 489 -2.08 -5.47 -8.41
N THR A 490 -2.90 -5.52 -9.47
CA THR A 490 -2.52 -5.11 -10.83
C THR A 490 -2.28 -3.60 -10.90
N GLY A 491 -3.19 -2.80 -10.34
CA GLY A 491 -3.04 -1.34 -10.27
C GLY A 491 -1.80 -0.92 -9.46
N SER A 492 -1.56 -1.57 -8.32
CA SER A 492 -0.38 -1.33 -7.48
C SER A 492 0.92 -1.67 -8.21
N ALA A 493 0.96 -2.80 -8.93
CA ALA A 493 2.14 -3.18 -9.70
C ALA A 493 2.47 -2.16 -10.79
N GLY A 494 1.45 -1.58 -11.44
CA GLY A 494 1.61 -0.53 -12.44
C GLY A 494 2.20 0.75 -11.86
N VAL A 495 1.54 1.34 -10.85
CA VAL A 495 1.96 2.61 -10.24
C VAL A 495 3.34 2.50 -9.61
N LEU A 496 3.53 1.50 -8.76
CA LEU A 496 4.74 1.35 -7.98
C LEU A 496 5.91 0.89 -8.86
N GLY A 497 5.63 0.11 -9.91
CA GLY A 497 6.62 -0.27 -10.91
C GLY A 497 7.05 0.92 -11.76
N GLY A 498 6.10 1.72 -12.23
CA GLY A 498 6.39 2.96 -12.97
C GLY A 498 7.21 3.93 -12.14
N GLU A 499 6.86 4.15 -10.87
CA GLU A 499 7.64 4.97 -9.94
C GLU A 499 9.09 4.47 -9.76
N CYS A 500 9.31 3.15 -9.77
CA CYS A 500 10.67 2.58 -9.67
C CYS A 500 11.54 2.84 -10.90
N ILE A 501 10.93 3.11 -12.07
CA ILE A 501 11.61 3.19 -13.39
C ILE A 501 11.66 4.64 -13.89
N ALA A 502 10.71 5.48 -13.49
CA ALA A 502 10.65 6.90 -13.87
C ALA A 502 11.78 7.73 -13.24
N ARG A 503 12.30 7.27 -12.10
CA ARG A 503 13.59 7.68 -11.54
C ARG A 503 14.62 6.76 -12.13
#